data_AF-A0A3D5RYA5-F1
#
_entry.id   AF-A0A3D5RYA5-F1
#
_cell.length_a   1.000
_cell.length_b   1.000
_cell.length_c   1.000
_cell.angle_alpha   90.00
_cell.angle_beta   90.00
_cell.angle_gamma   90.00
#
_symmetry.space_group_name_H-M   'P 1'
#
loop_
_entity.id
_entity.type
_entity.pdbx_description
1 polymer ?
#
loop_
_entity_poly.entity_id
_entity_poly.type
_entity_poly.pdbx_seq_one_letter_code
_entity_poly.pdbx_strand_id
1 'polypeptide(L)'
;SAEITKIAVNCFLTTKISYANMLGDVLHKSGCGDEITTVLRAIGCDSRIGGKYMNYGLGYGGPCLPRDNRAFAHFAKKVGLEYNLGYVTDGFNNEHALTVANYWEEMNSERKPFYFEYISYKRGTDIITESQQYRLCLDLLDRGFKIYIQNDRRVTSQVSEYLNEKYGDQVRFVDNKFNITEDCFIINL
;
A
#
# COMPACT_ATOMS: atom_id res chain seq x y z
N SER A 1 8.17 -2.74 -30.09
CA SER A 1 8.82 -1.86 -29.11
C SER A 1 7.81 -1.24 -28.14
N ALA A 2 6.67 -0.70 -28.61
CA ALA A 2 5.70 0.00 -27.75
C ALA A 2 5.20 -0.82 -26.53
N GLU A 3 4.86 -2.09 -26.71
CA GLU A 3 4.35 -2.94 -25.61
C GLU A 3 5.39 -3.16 -24.51
N ILE A 4 6.62 -3.56 -24.89
CA ILE A 4 7.70 -3.76 -23.92
C ILE A 4 8.12 -2.44 -23.26
N THR A 5 8.07 -1.30 -23.99
CA THR A 5 8.34 0.02 -23.40
C THR A 5 7.36 0.34 -22.28
N LYS A 6 6.06 0.09 -22.47
CA LYS A 6 5.05 0.33 -21.42
C LYS A 6 5.32 -0.50 -20.16
N ILE A 7 5.61 -1.80 -20.34
CA ILE A 7 5.91 -2.70 -19.22
C ILE A 7 7.19 -2.25 -18.50
N ALA A 8 8.25 -1.94 -19.26
CA ALA A 8 9.52 -1.50 -18.71
C ALA A 8 9.39 -0.19 -17.89
N VAL A 9 8.59 0.77 -18.37
CA VAL A 9 8.31 2.01 -17.63
C VAL A 9 7.62 1.72 -16.30
N ASN A 10 6.60 0.86 -16.28
CA ASN A 10 5.91 0.50 -15.04
C ASN A 10 6.81 -0.29 -14.07
N CYS A 11 7.65 -1.18 -14.58
CA CYS A 11 8.63 -1.91 -13.76
C CYS A 11 9.68 -0.96 -13.14
N PHE A 12 10.14 0.03 -13.89
CA PHE A 12 11.08 1.02 -13.37
C PHE A 12 10.43 1.92 -12.31
N LEU A 13 9.21 2.40 -12.57
CA LEU A 13 8.46 3.23 -11.60
C LEU A 13 8.23 2.49 -10.28
N THR A 14 7.81 1.23 -10.35
CA THR A 14 7.59 0.42 -9.14
C THR A 14 8.88 0.08 -8.41
N THR A 15 9.98 -0.17 -9.14
CA THR A 15 11.31 -0.36 -8.53
C THR A 15 11.72 0.88 -7.74
N LYS A 16 11.43 2.08 -8.28
CA LYS A 16 11.70 3.35 -7.61
C LYS A 16 10.87 3.53 -6.34
N ILE A 17 9.58 3.19 -6.37
CA ILE A 17 8.70 3.20 -5.18
C ILE A 17 9.19 2.19 -4.14
N SER A 18 9.44 0.95 -4.55
CA SER A 18 9.95 -0.09 -3.64
C SER A 18 11.29 0.29 -3.02
N TYR A 19 12.20 0.90 -3.78
CA TYR A 19 13.47 1.38 -3.22
C TYR A 19 13.26 2.47 -2.15
N ALA A 20 12.37 3.43 -2.41
CA ALA A 20 12.05 4.47 -1.43
C ALA A 20 11.46 3.87 -0.14
N ASN A 21 10.56 2.89 -0.28
CA ASN A 21 9.97 2.18 0.85
C ASN A 21 11.00 1.31 1.60
N MET A 22 11.85 0.59 0.88
CA MET A 22 12.92 -0.22 1.48
C MET A 22 13.90 0.62 2.29
N LEU A 23 14.31 1.77 1.75
CA LEU A 23 15.17 2.69 2.48
C LEU A 23 14.46 3.25 3.71
N GLY A 24 13.16 3.55 3.60
CA GLY A 24 12.35 3.98 4.74
C GLY A 24 12.25 2.91 5.83
N ASP A 25 11.98 1.66 5.47
CA ASP A 25 11.93 0.53 6.41
C ASP A 25 13.28 0.32 7.11
N VAL A 26 14.38 0.45 6.38
CA VAL A 26 15.74 0.37 6.94
C VAL A 26 15.97 1.48 7.97
N LEU A 27 15.66 2.74 7.62
CA LEU A 27 15.84 3.88 8.52
C LEU A 27 14.93 3.77 9.75
N HIS A 28 13.69 3.32 9.58
CA HIS A 28 12.78 3.10 10.69
C HIS A 28 13.34 2.03 11.66
N LYS A 29 13.76 0.88 11.12
CA LYS A 29 14.35 -0.22 11.92
C LYS A 29 15.70 0.14 12.55
N SER A 30 16.43 1.12 12.00
CA SER A 30 17.69 1.60 12.56
C SER A 30 17.51 2.72 13.60
N GLY A 31 16.27 3.14 13.90
CA GLY A 31 16.00 4.25 14.82
C GLY A 31 16.13 5.65 14.20
N CYS A 32 16.23 5.74 12.87
CA CYS A 32 16.34 6.99 12.10
C CYS A 32 15.03 7.30 11.33
N GLY A 33 13.88 6.85 11.83
CA GLY A 33 12.58 7.00 11.14
C GLY A 33 12.21 8.45 10.81
N ASP A 34 12.61 9.41 11.65
CA ASP A 34 12.33 10.84 11.44
C ASP A 34 13.12 11.45 10.28
N GLU A 35 14.15 10.76 9.79
CA GLU A 35 15.02 11.23 8.70
C GLU A 35 14.55 10.78 7.31
N ILE A 36 13.60 9.85 7.21
CA ILE A 36 13.17 9.22 5.95
C ILE A 36 12.87 10.24 4.86
N THR A 37 12.00 11.21 5.16
CA THR A 37 11.61 12.26 4.19
C THR A 37 12.81 13.11 3.75
N THR A 38 13.72 13.43 4.68
CA THR A 38 14.91 14.23 4.38
C THR A 38 15.87 13.48 3.47
N VAL A 39 16.14 12.20 3.77
CA VAL A 39 17.02 11.34 2.98
C VAL A 39 16.45 11.13 1.58
N LEU A 40 15.17 10.77 1.45
CA LEU A 40 14.53 10.57 0.15
C LEU A 40 14.51 11.85 -0.70
N ARG A 41 14.27 13.01 -0.07
CA ARG A 41 14.36 14.31 -0.75
C ARG A 41 15.77 14.60 -1.23
N ALA A 42 16.79 14.34 -0.42
CA ALA A 42 18.18 14.55 -0.81
C ALA A 42 18.57 13.69 -2.02
N ILE A 43 18.16 12.41 -2.05
CA ILE A 43 18.33 11.52 -3.21
C ILE A 43 17.58 12.08 -4.43
N GLY A 44 16.33 12.53 -4.25
CA GLY A 44 15.50 13.09 -5.30
C GLY A 44 15.97 14.42 -5.89
N CYS A 45 16.84 15.16 -5.17
CA CYS A 45 17.46 16.39 -5.66
C CYS A 45 18.54 16.13 -6.73
N ASP A 46 19.08 14.91 -6.81
CA ASP A 46 19.95 14.53 -7.91
C ASP A 46 19.14 14.47 -9.21
N SER A 47 19.50 15.30 -10.19
CA SER A 47 18.76 15.44 -11.45
C SER A 47 18.76 14.17 -12.30
N ARG A 48 19.68 13.23 -12.07
CA ARG A 48 19.72 11.92 -12.72
C ARG A 48 18.67 10.97 -12.17
N ILE A 49 18.16 11.21 -10.95
CA ILE A 49 17.18 10.37 -10.26
C ILE A 49 15.80 11.03 -10.26
N GLY A 50 15.73 12.29 -9.83
CA GLY A 50 14.52 13.09 -9.67
C GLY A 50 13.61 12.64 -8.51
N GLY A 51 12.86 13.58 -7.92
CA GLY A 51 12.04 13.32 -6.72
C GLY A 51 10.67 12.67 -6.97
N LYS A 52 10.18 12.57 -8.21
CA LYS A 52 8.87 11.96 -8.48
C LYS A 52 8.89 10.46 -8.14
N TYR A 53 7.87 9.99 -7.43
CA TYR A 53 7.77 8.59 -6.95
C TYR A 53 8.91 8.18 -6.00
N MET A 54 9.52 9.13 -5.26
CA MET A 54 10.51 8.89 -4.19
C MET A 54 9.95 9.26 -2.80
N ASN A 55 8.80 8.73 -2.45
CA ASN A 55 8.21 8.96 -1.12
C ASN A 55 8.05 7.63 -0.39
N TYR A 56 8.21 7.68 0.93
CA TYR A 56 7.83 6.59 1.82
C TYR A 56 6.31 6.58 1.99
N GLY A 57 5.67 5.42 1.92
CA GLY A 57 4.23 5.27 2.07
C GLY A 57 3.80 3.83 1.82
N LEU A 58 2.50 3.56 1.66
CA LEU A 58 1.94 2.20 1.63
C LEU A 58 2.49 1.22 0.58
N GLY A 59 3.25 1.69 -0.41
CA GLY A 59 3.63 0.92 -1.58
C GLY A 59 2.71 1.15 -2.76
N TYR A 60 2.92 0.39 -3.83
CA TYR A 60 2.15 0.51 -5.05
C TYR A 60 1.08 -0.57 -5.17
N GLY A 61 0.08 -0.30 -6.01
CA GLY A 61 -1.08 -1.15 -6.20
C GLY A 61 -1.76 -0.90 -7.54
N GLY A 62 -3.04 -1.26 -7.61
CA GLY A 62 -3.87 -1.07 -8.79
C GLY A 62 -3.65 -2.16 -9.85
N PRO A 63 -4.44 -2.14 -10.94
CA PRO A 63 -4.53 -3.28 -11.87
C PRO A 63 -3.29 -3.45 -12.76
N CYS A 64 -2.49 -2.40 -12.93
CA CYS A 64 -1.36 -2.40 -13.87
C CYS A 64 -0.02 -2.71 -13.21
N LEU A 65 0.30 -2.07 -12.09
CA LEU A 65 1.68 -2.03 -11.59
C LEU A 65 2.17 -3.42 -11.11
N PRO A 66 1.47 -4.13 -10.19
CA PRO A 66 1.89 -5.47 -9.77
C PRO A 66 1.83 -6.48 -10.94
N ARG A 67 0.78 -6.40 -11.77
CA ARG A 67 0.61 -7.27 -12.94
C ARG A 67 1.79 -7.17 -13.90
N ASP A 68 2.21 -5.95 -14.24
CA ASP A 68 3.28 -5.74 -15.21
C ASP A 68 4.64 -6.18 -14.65
N ASN A 69 4.91 -5.98 -13.35
CA ASN A 69 6.10 -6.53 -12.69
C ASN A 69 6.16 -8.05 -12.77
N ARG A 70 5.06 -8.72 -12.41
CA ARG A 70 4.96 -10.19 -12.45
C ARG A 70 5.07 -10.72 -13.87
N ALA A 71 4.46 -10.05 -14.85
CA ALA A 71 4.56 -10.42 -16.26
C ALA A 71 6.01 -10.26 -16.79
N PHE A 72 6.67 -9.14 -16.48
CA PHE A 72 8.06 -8.90 -16.86
C PHE A 72 9.00 -9.93 -16.23
N ALA A 73 8.84 -10.20 -14.93
CA ALA A 73 9.62 -11.19 -14.19
C ALA A 73 9.50 -12.60 -14.79
N HIS A 74 8.27 -13.02 -15.09
CA HIS A 74 8.00 -14.32 -15.70
C HIS A 74 8.64 -14.42 -17.09
N PHE A 75 8.51 -13.38 -17.91
CA PHE A 75 9.13 -13.35 -19.23
C PHE A 75 10.66 -13.34 -19.17
N ALA A 76 11.25 -12.54 -18.26
CA ALA A 76 12.70 -12.49 -18.03
C ALA A 76 13.26 -13.89 -17.69
N LYS A 77 12.59 -14.61 -16.78
CA LYS A 77 12.95 -15.99 -16.44
C LYS A 77 12.86 -16.93 -17.65
N LYS A 78 11.78 -16.82 -18.45
CA LYS A 78 11.58 -17.64 -19.65
C LYS A 78 12.69 -17.44 -20.70
N VAL A 79 13.30 -16.27 -20.77
CA VAL A 79 14.41 -15.97 -21.69
C VAL A 79 15.80 -16.19 -21.07
N GLY A 80 15.88 -16.79 -19.88
CA GLY A 80 17.14 -17.20 -19.25
C GLY A 80 17.77 -16.17 -18.31
N LEU A 81 17.04 -15.13 -17.88
CA LEU A 81 17.50 -14.23 -16.82
C LEU A 81 17.11 -14.79 -15.45
N GLU A 82 18.12 -15.23 -14.69
CA GLU A 82 17.94 -15.74 -13.33
C GLU A 82 17.54 -14.64 -12.34
N TYR A 83 18.23 -13.51 -12.37
CA TYR A 83 17.93 -12.35 -11.53
C TYR A 83 17.09 -11.34 -12.29
N ASN A 84 15.91 -11.02 -11.75
CA ASN A 84 15.05 -10.00 -12.33
C ASN A 84 14.48 -9.09 -11.22
N LEU A 85 14.52 -7.79 -11.48
CA LEU A 85 14.03 -6.80 -10.51
C LEU A 85 12.52 -6.87 -10.33
N GLY A 86 11.74 -7.27 -11.35
CA GLY A 86 10.28 -7.33 -11.23
C GLY A 86 9.80 -8.21 -10.07
N TYR A 87 10.40 -9.39 -9.91
CA TYR A 87 10.09 -10.31 -8.80
C TYR A 87 10.52 -9.73 -7.44
N VAL A 88 11.73 -9.17 -7.36
CA VAL A 88 12.25 -8.58 -6.11
C VAL A 88 11.42 -7.35 -5.69
N THR A 89 11.09 -6.49 -6.64
CA THR A 89 10.28 -5.28 -6.45
C THR A 89 8.86 -5.61 -6.00
N ASP A 90 8.22 -6.66 -6.54
CA ASP A 90 6.89 -7.12 -6.12
C ASP A 90 6.93 -7.84 -4.77
N GLY A 91 7.93 -8.69 -4.55
CA GLY A 91 8.17 -9.36 -3.27
C GLY A 91 8.35 -8.35 -2.13
N PHE A 92 9.21 -7.35 -2.33
CA PHE A 92 9.42 -6.31 -1.33
C PHE A 92 8.16 -5.47 -1.07
N ASN A 93 7.37 -5.13 -2.10
CA ASN A 93 6.11 -4.40 -1.91
C ASN A 93 5.12 -5.19 -1.02
N ASN A 94 5.14 -6.52 -1.10
CA ASN A 94 4.34 -7.39 -0.23
C ASN A 94 4.89 -7.46 1.20
N GLU A 95 6.21 -7.49 1.38
CA GLU A 95 6.86 -7.45 2.69
C GLU A 95 6.58 -6.12 3.39
N HIS A 96 6.75 -5.01 2.67
CA HIS A 96 6.52 -3.66 3.19
C HIS A 96 5.09 -3.45 3.68
N ALA A 97 4.07 -4.01 3.00
CA ALA A 97 2.69 -3.94 3.47
C ALA A 97 2.50 -4.53 4.88
N LEU A 98 3.24 -5.60 5.22
CA LEU A 98 3.24 -6.16 6.58
C LEU A 98 3.97 -5.24 7.57
N THR A 99 5.09 -4.61 7.15
CA THR A 99 5.77 -3.59 7.96
C THR A 99 4.82 -2.46 8.33
N VAL A 100 4.03 -1.97 7.37
CA VAL A 100 3.06 -0.91 7.62
C VAL A 100 1.96 -1.35 8.59
N ALA A 101 1.42 -2.56 8.43
CA ALA A 101 0.40 -3.06 9.35
C ALA A 101 0.94 -3.20 10.78
N ASN A 102 2.19 -3.68 10.93
CA ASN A 102 2.87 -3.73 12.24
C ASN A 102 3.03 -2.34 12.85
N TYR A 103 3.49 -1.37 12.05
CA TYR A 103 3.69 0.00 12.51
C TYR A 103 2.39 0.61 13.07
N TRP A 104 1.26 0.46 12.35
CA TRP A 104 -0.01 1.01 12.83
C TRP A 104 -0.59 0.27 14.03
N GLU A 105 -0.38 -1.05 14.14
CA GLU A 105 -0.73 -1.80 15.34
C GLU A 105 0.07 -1.33 16.57
N GLU A 106 1.38 -1.16 16.44
CA GLU A 106 2.25 -0.67 17.51
C GLU A 106 1.88 0.75 17.97
N MET A 107 1.53 1.62 17.02
CA MET A 107 1.07 3.00 17.31
C MET A 107 -0.31 3.04 17.97
N ASN A 108 -1.14 2.01 17.81
CA ASN A 108 -2.49 1.94 18.36
C ASN A 108 -2.58 0.92 19.52
N SER A 109 -1.73 1.10 20.54
CA SER A 109 -1.64 0.22 21.71
C SER A 109 -2.94 0.11 22.53
N GLU A 110 -3.79 1.14 22.48
CA GLU A 110 -5.12 1.15 23.11
C GLU A 110 -6.18 0.34 22.34
N ARG A 111 -5.84 -0.20 21.17
CA ARG A 111 -6.74 -0.96 20.29
C ARG A 111 -8.01 -0.20 19.91
N LYS A 112 -7.90 1.11 19.72
CA LYS A 112 -9.00 1.94 19.22
C LYS A 112 -9.42 1.49 17.82
N PRO A 113 -10.70 1.62 17.43
CA PRO A 113 -11.11 1.33 16.07
C PRO A 113 -10.34 2.17 15.05
N PHE A 114 -9.97 1.58 13.91
CA PHE A 114 -9.39 2.34 12.81
C PHE A 114 -10.49 2.95 11.93
N TYR A 115 -10.22 4.14 11.39
CA TYR A 115 -11.08 4.77 10.39
C TYR A 115 -10.37 4.84 9.03
N PHE A 116 -11.02 4.29 8.00
CA PHE A 116 -10.59 4.37 6.60
C PHE A 116 -11.56 5.25 5.82
N GLU A 117 -11.08 6.42 5.38
CA GLU A 117 -11.87 7.32 4.53
C GLU A 117 -12.09 6.76 3.11
N TYR A 118 -11.19 5.91 2.65
CA TYR A 118 -11.34 5.13 1.42
C TYR A 118 -10.49 3.87 1.50
N ILE A 119 -10.91 2.84 0.77
CA ILE A 119 -10.17 1.57 0.63
C ILE A 119 -9.81 1.25 -0.83
N SER A 120 -10.24 2.06 -1.80
CA SER A 120 -9.82 1.89 -3.19
C SER A 120 -8.35 2.24 -3.39
N TYR A 121 -7.75 1.73 -4.47
CA TYR A 121 -6.34 1.92 -4.81
C TYR A 121 -5.95 3.41 -4.89
N LYS A 122 -6.88 4.24 -5.36
CA LYS A 122 -6.77 5.70 -5.32
C LYS A 122 -8.10 6.28 -4.89
N ARG A 123 -8.02 7.33 -4.06
CA ARG A 123 -9.16 8.13 -3.66
C ARG A 123 -10.02 8.52 -4.87
N GLY A 124 -11.33 8.33 -4.73
CA GLY A 124 -12.31 8.70 -5.76
C GLY A 124 -12.45 7.71 -6.91
N THR A 125 -11.81 6.54 -6.83
CA THR A 125 -11.97 5.45 -7.81
C THR A 125 -12.76 4.28 -7.22
N ASP A 126 -13.35 3.47 -8.09
CA ASP A 126 -14.05 2.22 -7.79
C ASP A 126 -13.10 1.00 -7.79
N ILE A 127 -11.80 1.21 -7.98
CA ILE A 127 -10.84 0.14 -8.19
C ILE A 127 -10.31 -0.38 -6.85
N ILE A 128 -10.67 -1.61 -6.49
CA ILE A 128 -10.14 -2.29 -5.29
C ILE A 128 -8.94 -3.21 -5.60
N THR A 129 -8.74 -3.57 -6.86
CA THR A 129 -7.69 -4.50 -7.30
C THR A 129 -6.32 -4.04 -6.83
N GLU A 130 -5.65 -4.90 -6.05
CA GLU A 130 -4.30 -4.65 -5.49
C GLU A 130 -4.22 -3.33 -4.71
N SER A 131 -5.32 -2.88 -4.08
CA SER A 131 -5.33 -1.68 -3.25
C SER A 131 -4.56 -1.92 -1.94
N GLN A 132 -3.51 -1.12 -1.68
CA GLN A 132 -2.75 -1.22 -0.44
C GLN A 132 -3.55 -0.73 0.78
N GLN A 133 -4.50 0.19 0.57
CA GLN A 133 -5.41 0.68 1.60
C GLN A 133 -6.38 -0.41 2.01
N TYR A 134 -6.92 -1.15 1.03
CA TYR A 134 -7.78 -2.29 1.32
C TYR A 134 -6.98 -3.42 1.98
N ARG A 135 -5.76 -3.68 1.52
CA ARG A 135 -4.88 -4.66 2.15
C ARG A 135 -4.60 -4.31 3.61
N LEU A 136 -4.22 -3.06 3.92
CA LEU A 136 -4.02 -2.62 5.29
C LEU A 136 -5.29 -2.78 6.14
N CYS A 137 -6.46 -2.47 5.58
CA CYS A 137 -7.75 -2.70 6.24
C CYS A 137 -7.94 -4.19 6.58
N LEU A 138 -7.67 -5.10 5.65
CA LEU A 138 -7.78 -6.55 5.88
C LEU A 138 -6.75 -7.04 6.91
N ASP A 139 -5.49 -6.60 6.80
CA ASP A 139 -4.42 -6.99 7.73
C ASP A 139 -4.74 -6.56 9.17
N LEU A 140 -5.34 -5.38 9.36
CA LEU A 140 -5.77 -4.90 10.69
C LEU A 140 -7.04 -5.63 11.19
N LEU A 141 -8.00 -5.95 10.31
CA LEU A 141 -9.15 -6.80 10.67
C LEU A 141 -8.69 -8.21 11.10
N ASP A 142 -7.75 -8.81 10.38
CA ASP A 142 -7.19 -10.13 10.70
C ASP A 142 -6.43 -10.11 12.05
N ARG A 143 -5.93 -8.95 12.48
CA ARG A 143 -5.35 -8.71 13.83
C ARG A 143 -6.40 -8.38 14.91
N GLY A 144 -7.68 -8.46 14.58
CA GLY A 144 -8.78 -8.27 15.53
C GLY A 144 -9.11 -6.82 15.85
N PHE A 145 -8.74 -5.86 15.00
CA PHE A 145 -9.15 -4.47 15.18
C PHE A 145 -10.56 -4.25 14.63
N LYS A 146 -11.33 -3.42 15.32
CA LYS A 146 -12.56 -2.87 14.76
C LYS A 146 -12.21 -1.81 13.71
N ILE A 147 -12.89 -1.82 12.57
CA ILE A 147 -12.66 -0.88 11.48
C ILE A 147 -13.97 -0.23 11.03
N TYR A 148 -13.93 1.09 10.94
CA TYR A 148 -14.92 1.92 10.29
C TYR A 148 -14.46 2.31 8.89
N ILE A 149 -15.28 2.04 7.88
CA ILE A 149 -15.00 2.36 6.48
C ILE A 149 -16.01 3.39 6.02
N GLN A 150 -15.56 4.51 5.44
CA GLN A 150 -16.48 5.47 4.86
C GLN A 150 -17.22 4.86 3.66
N ASN A 151 -18.54 5.02 3.63
CA ASN A 151 -19.40 4.59 2.56
C ASN A 151 -19.01 5.28 1.25
N ASP A 152 -18.69 4.47 0.24
CA ASP A 152 -18.59 4.88 -1.15
C ASP A 152 -19.35 3.85 -1.98
N ARG A 153 -20.50 4.23 -2.55
CA ARG A 153 -21.36 3.31 -3.31
C ARG A 153 -20.63 2.59 -4.44
N ARG A 154 -19.54 3.17 -4.96
CA ARG A 154 -18.70 2.58 -6.00
C ARG A 154 -17.88 1.41 -5.49
N VAL A 155 -17.48 1.42 -4.22
CA VAL A 155 -16.54 0.47 -3.63
C VAL A 155 -17.21 -0.43 -2.59
N THR A 156 -18.05 0.14 -1.72
CA THR A 156 -18.73 -0.57 -0.63
C THR A 156 -19.50 -1.79 -1.13
N SER A 157 -20.23 -1.67 -2.23
CA SER A 157 -21.00 -2.78 -2.82
C SER A 157 -20.15 -3.95 -3.31
N GLN A 158 -18.85 -3.72 -3.58
CA GLN A 158 -17.95 -4.78 -4.04
C GLN A 158 -17.38 -5.62 -2.91
N VAL A 159 -17.39 -5.11 -1.67
CA VAL A 159 -16.68 -5.74 -0.54
C VAL A 159 -17.55 -5.96 0.69
N SER A 160 -18.70 -5.30 0.81
CA SER A 160 -19.49 -5.30 2.06
C SER A 160 -20.00 -6.68 2.45
N GLU A 161 -20.49 -7.48 1.50
CA GLU A 161 -20.94 -8.84 1.75
C GLU A 161 -19.81 -9.69 2.34
N TYR A 162 -18.70 -9.80 1.62
CA TYR A 162 -17.51 -10.53 2.07
C TYR A 162 -16.99 -10.06 3.44
N LEU A 163 -16.88 -8.74 3.65
CA LEU A 163 -16.35 -8.21 4.90
C LEU A 163 -17.29 -8.48 6.07
N ASN A 164 -18.60 -8.31 5.90
CA ASN A 164 -19.58 -8.60 6.95
C ASN A 164 -19.64 -10.09 7.26
N GLU A 165 -19.58 -10.97 6.26
CA GLU A 165 -19.57 -12.42 6.45
C GLU A 165 -18.32 -12.90 7.19
N LYS A 166 -17.14 -12.38 6.83
CA LYS A 166 -15.87 -12.81 7.41
C LYS A 166 -15.61 -12.20 8.80
N TYR A 167 -15.94 -10.93 8.99
CA TYR A 167 -15.51 -10.16 10.17
C TYR A 167 -16.64 -9.74 11.11
N GLY A 168 -17.90 -9.85 10.68
CA GLY A 168 -19.07 -9.50 11.49
C GLY A 168 -19.00 -8.09 12.07
N ASP A 169 -19.19 -7.97 13.38
CA ASP A 169 -19.21 -6.71 14.11
C ASP A 169 -17.87 -5.93 14.12
N GLN A 170 -16.78 -6.54 13.67
CA GLN A 170 -15.48 -5.88 13.56
C GLN A 170 -15.44 -4.85 12.44
N VAL A 171 -16.30 -4.95 11.42
CA VAL A 171 -16.32 -4.00 10.31
C VAL A 171 -17.66 -3.27 10.25
N ARG A 172 -17.62 -1.94 10.09
CA ARG A 172 -18.83 -1.13 9.93
C ARG A 172 -18.61 -0.07 8.86
N PHE A 173 -19.61 0.07 7.99
CA PHE A 173 -19.62 1.15 7.01
C PHE A 173 -20.40 2.35 7.56
N VAL A 174 -19.82 3.55 7.43
CA VAL A 174 -20.38 4.79 7.98
C VAL A 174 -20.38 5.89 6.93
N ASP A 175 -21.30 6.85 7.01
CA ASP A 175 -21.38 7.92 6.01
C ASP A 175 -20.16 8.85 6.05
N ASN A 176 -19.63 9.11 7.23
CA ASN A 176 -18.38 9.84 7.47
C ASN A 176 -17.91 9.64 8.92
N LYS A 177 -16.71 10.14 9.24
CA LYS A 177 -16.09 10.05 10.57
C LYS A 177 -16.93 10.64 11.71
N PHE A 178 -17.76 11.65 11.47
CA PHE A 178 -18.56 12.32 12.50
C PHE A 178 -19.73 11.46 12.98
N ASN A 179 -20.06 10.38 12.26
CA ASN A 179 -21.06 9.40 12.66
C ASN A 179 -20.51 8.34 13.64
N ILE A 180 -19.24 8.43 14.03
CA ILE A 180 -18.61 7.49 14.98
C ILE A 180 -18.59 8.14 16.37
N THR A 181 -19.15 7.46 17.35
CA THR A 181 -19.31 7.98 18.72
C THR A 181 -18.19 7.58 19.67
N GLU A 182 -17.31 6.67 19.25
CA GLU A 182 -16.13 6.24 19.99
C GLU A 182 -14.85 6.81 19.37
N ASP A 183 -13.81 7.00 20.18
CA ASP A 183 -12.52 7.51 19.70
C ASP A 183 -11.90 6.56 18.68
N CYS A 184 -11.58 7.09 17.50
CA CYS A 184 -10.97 6.33 16.41
C CYS A 184 -9.50 6.69 16.22
N PHE A 185 -8.71 5.69 15.87
CA PHE A 185 -7.37 5.87 15.37
C PHE A 185 -7.43 6.20 13.87
N ILE A 186 -7.00 7.41 13.51
CA ILE A 186 -7.03 7.87 12.12
C ILE A 186 -5.65 7.62 11.51
N ILE A 187 -5.63 6.84 10.44
CA ILE A 187 -4.43 6.61 9.64
C ILE A 187 -4.26 7.81 8.70
N ASN A 188 -3.30 8.69 9.00
CA ASN A 188 -2.87 9.73 8.06
C ASN A 188 -1.77 9.15 7.16
N LEU A 189 -2.16 8.78 5.94
CA LEU A 189 -1.30 8.22 4.89
C LEU A 189 -0.84 9.29 3.91
#